data_AF-A0A5B7BP05-F1
#
_entry.id   AF-A0A5B7BP05-F1
#
_cell.length_a   1.000
_cell.length_b   1.000
_cell.length_c   1.000
_cell.angle_alpha   90.00
_cell.angle_beta   90.00
_cell.angle_gamma   90.00
#
_symmetry.space_group_name_H-M   'P 1'
#
loop_
_entity.id
_entity.type
_entity.pdbx_description
1 polymer ?
#
loop_
_entity_poly.entity_id
_entity_poly.type
_entity_poly.pdbx_seq_one_letter_code
_entity_poly.pdbx_strand_id
1 'polypeptide(L)'
;QPLNCESFSWWLLDFNSMKEQNADGTNNLENTSENDNRTVESVSCSSTQQPEEHSVEEEELQRLLVPDVSDLPLTPRSAVESNFVAYFAPDFMKPGHDQYVYRHANGLCVIGLAPTHVAFKDKDGVTAVDFNVGKSDRSGIKVTGKRKKNAQHFESNTALCKVCTNDASYIVRCCVKGSLLEVNDRLIKQPGLLNSLADREGYIAIIMPKPADWLKSKASLIGFEEYKKLKQAC
;
A
#
# COMPACT_ATOMS: atom_id res chain seq x y z
N GLN A 1 -9.94 -6.97 -25.70
CA GLN A 1 -8.49 -6.68 -25.62
C GLN A 1 -8.16 -6.48 -24.15
N PRO A 2 -7.42 -7.37 -23.48
CA PRO A 2 -7.10 -7.18 -22.07
C PRO A 2 -5.94 -6.18 -21.93
N LEU A 3 -6.15 -5.12 -21.16
CA LEU A 3 -5.16 -4.07 -20.86
C LEU A 3 -4.46 -4.38 -19.54
N ASN A 4 -3.22 -4.84 -19.70
CA ASN A 4 -2.03 -4.65 -18.88
C ASN A 4 -2.18 -4.26 -17.37
N CYS A 5 -2.22 -5.27 -16.49
CA CYS A 5 -1.98 -5.14 -15.05
C CYS A 5 -0.48 -5.00 -14.69
N GLU A 6 0.45 -5.09 -15.64
CA GLU A 6 1.88 -5.26 -15.34
C GLU A 6 2.59 -3.96 -14.91
N SER A 7 2.06 -2.78 -15.23
CA SER A 7 2.81 -1.52 -15.04
C SER A 7 3.00 -1.11 -13.57
N PHE A 8 2.20 -1.63 -12.63
CA PHE A 8 2.31 -1.32 -11.20
C PHE A 8 3.32 -2.23 -10.49
N SER A 9 3.49 -3.47 -10.98
CA SER A 9 4.42 -4.46 -10.43
C SER A 9 5.87 -4.11 -10.76
N TRP A 10 6.15 -3.73 -12.02
CA TRP A 10 7.49 -3.33 -12.46
C TRP A 10 8.03 -2.09 -11.74
N TRP A 11 7.17 -1.12 -11.42
CA TRP A 11 7.59 0.10 -10.70
C TRP A 11 7.96 -0.17 -9.24
N LEU A 12 7.31 -1.14 -8.58
CA LEU A 12 7.64 -1.56 -7.22
C LEU A 12 8.98 -2.32 -7.18
N LEU A 13 9.25 -3.15 -8.20
CA LEU A 13 10.48 -3.91 -8.34
C LEU A 13 11.70 -2.99 -8.61
N ASP A 14 11.56 -2.02 -9.51
CA ASP A 14 12.62 -1.04 -9.80
C ASP A 14 12.98 -0.18 -8.58
N PHE A 15 12.01 0.12 -7.71
CA PHE A 15 12.28 0.88 -6.48
C PHE A 15 12.96 0.03 -5.38
N ASN A 16 12.67 -1.27 -5.32
CA ASN A 16 13.33 -2.19 -4.38
C ASN A 16 14.79 -2.48 -4.77
N SER A 17 15.08 -2.63 -6.06
CA SER A 17 16.44 -2.81 -6.58
C SER A 17 17.39 -1.64 -6.23
N MET A 18 16.86 -0.42 -6.12
CA MET A 18 17.66 0.76 -5.73
C MET A 18 18.03 0.83 -4.23
N LYS A 19 17.36 0.07 -3.36
CA LYS A 19 17.70 0.03 -1.92
C LYS A 19 18.80 -0.96 -1.61
N GLU A 20 18.92 -2.04 -2.38
CA GLU A 20 19.94 -3.08 -2.17
C GLU A 20 21.35 -2.62 -2.59
N GLN A 21 21.47 -1.64 -3.47
CA GLN A 21 22.78 -1.13 -3.92
C GLN A 21 23.45 -0.12 -2.97
N ASN A 22 22.87 0.17 -1.80
CA ASN A 22 23.44 1.14 -0.84
C ASN A 22 23.76 0.54 0.54
N ALA A 23 23.78 -0.80 0.66
CA ALA A 23 24.14 -1.50 1.88
C ALA A 23 24.93 -2.76 1.53
N ASP A 24 26.23 -2.58 1.24
CA ASP A 24 27.33 -3.55 1.34
C ASP A 24 28.50 -2.99 0.51
N GLY A 25 29.74 -2.87 0.94
CA GLY A 25 30.39 -3.17 2.21
C GLY A 25 31.83 -2.69 2.08
N THR A 26 32.37 -2.11 3.14
CA THR A 26 33.83 -1.98 3.32
C THR A 26 34.24 -3.14 4.21
N ASN A 27 34.94 -4.13 3.65
CA ASN A 27 35.92 -4.94 4.37
C ASN A 27 36.91 -5.55 3.38
N ASN A 28 38.19 -5.30 3.68
CA ASN A 28 39.37 -5.69 2.95
C ASN A 28 39.56 -7.21 2.93
N LEU A 29 40.20 -7.74 1.87
CA LEU A 29 41.15 -8.85 1.99
C LEU A 29 42.16 -8.80 0.85
N GLU A 30 43.43 -8.93 1.21
CA GLU A 30 44.60 -9.05 0.34
C GLU A 30 44.61 -10.38 -0.42
N ASN A 31 45.09 -10.34 -1.66
CA ASN A 31 45.36 -11.50 -2.51
C ASN A 31 46.69 -12.16 -2.12
N THR A 32 46.73 -13.49 -2.06
CA THR A 32 47.92 -14.27 -2.40
C THR A 32 47.52 -15.57 -3.09
N SER A 33 48.30 -15.91 -4.11
CA SER A 33 48.07 -16.84 -5.21
C SER A 33 48.51 -18.29 -4.93
N GLU A 34 47.84 -19.20 -5.65
CA GLU A 34 48.34 -20.45 -6.26
C GLU A 34 48.94 -21.56 -5.37
N ASN A 35 48.31 -22.74 -5.36
CA ASN A 35 48.83 -23.87 -6.16
C ASN A 35 47.86 -25.07 -6.23
N ASP A 36 47.78 -25.65 -7.42
CA ASP A 36 47.13 -26.92 -7.74
C ASP A 36 47.86 -28.12 -7.08
N ASN A 37 47.10 -29.10 -6.59
CA ASN A 37 47.37 -30.50 -6.92
C ASN A 37 46.21 -31.45 -6.56
N ARG A 38 45.88 -32.29 -7.54
CA ARG A 38 44.93 -33.41 -7.48
C ARG A 38 45.45 -34.53 -6.58
N THR A 39 44.57 -35.08 -5.74
CA THR A 39 44.56 -36.52 -5.42
C THR A 39 43.12 -36.98 -5.20
N VAL A 40 42.75 -38.03 -5.95
CA VAL A 40 41.48 -38.76 -5.86
C VAL A 40 41.63 -39.76 -4.71
N GLU A 41 40.71 -39.76 -3.75
CA GLU A 41 40.50 -40.93 -2.89
C GLU A 41 39.06 -40.99 -2.38
N SER A 42 38.37 -42.02 -2.84
CA SER A 42 37.04 -42.46 -2.47
C SER A 42 37.09 -43.22 -1.14
N VAL A 43 36.28 -42.80 -0.16
CA VAL A 43 35.88 -43.70 0.94
C VAL A 43 34.41 -43.43 1.27
N SER A 44 33.55 -44.36 0.86
CA SER A 44 32.22 -44.54 1.40
C SER A 44 32.32 -45.06 2.83
N CYS A 45 31.53 -44.54 3.76
CA CYS A 45 31.27 -45.22 5.02
C CYS A 45 29.76 -45.30 5.25
N SER A 46 29.26 -46.52 5.19
CA SER A 46 27.90 -46.96 5.50
C SER A 46 27.63 -46.92 7.00
N SER A 47 26.43 -46.47 7.39
CA SER A 47 25.83 -46.85 8.67
C SER A 47 24.39 -47.34 8.46
N THR A 48 24.17 -48.58 8.90
CA THR A 48 22.95 -49.36 8.79
C THR A 48 21.95 -48.97 9.89
N GLN A 49 20.81 -48.43 9.46
CA GLN A 49 19.44 -48.48 10.00
C GLN A 49 19.22 -48.77 11.51
N GLN A 50 18.61 -47.79 12.19
CA GLN A 50 17.38 -48.05 12.97
C GLN A 50 16.19 -47.45 12.19
N PRO A 51 15.20 -48.24 11.73
CA PRO A 51 14.09 -47.74 10.89
C PRO A 51 13.06 -46.89 11.63
N GLU A 52 12.92 -47.05 12.94
CA GLU A 52 11.80 -46.50 13.73
C GLU A 52 12.06 -45.08 14.25
N GLU A 53 13.31 -44.74 14.60
CA GLU A 53 13.65 -43.40 15.10
C GLU A 53 13.66 -42.36 13.97
N HIS A 54 14.17 -42.75 12.79
CA HIS A 54 14.22 -41.86 11.62
C HIS A 54 12.82 -41.51 11.09
N SER A 55 11.85 -42.44 11.16
CA SER A 55 10.49 -42.16 10.71
C SER A 55 9.75 -41.20 11.64
N VAL A 56 9.99 -41.30 12.95
CA VAL A 56 9.33 -40.42 13.93
C VAL A 56 9.90 -39.01 13.85
N GLU A 57 11.21 -38.87 13.73
CA GLU A 57 11.87 -37.58 13.54
C GLU A 57 11.44 -36.91 12.22
N GLU A 58 11.31 -37.69 11.15
CA GLU A 58 10.85 -37.18 9.85
C GLU A 58 9.37 -36.78 9.88
N GLU A 59 8.50 -37.52 10.57
CA GLU A 59 7.11 -37.13 10.80
C GLU A 59 6.98 -35.89 11.70
N GLU A 60 7.82 -35.76 12.73
CA GLU A 60 7.85 -34.58 13.60
C GLU A 60 8.36 -33.36 12.85
N LEU A 61 9.43 -33.50 12.06
CA LEU A 61 9.93 -32.47 11.15
C LEU A 61 8.86 -32.09 10.12
N GLN A 62 8.12 -33.05 9.58
CA GLN A 62 7.05 -32.81 8.62
C GLN A 62 5.88 -32.04 9.24
N ARG A 63 5.53 -32.32 10.50
CA ARG A 63 4.54 -31.55 11.27
C ARG A 63 5.03 -30.14 11.62
N LEU A 64 6.34 -29.93 11.81
CA LEU A 64 6.92 -28.62 12.08
C LEU A 64 7.08 -27.76 10.81
N LEU A 65 7.35 -28.38 9.66
CA LEU A 65 7.62 -27.70 8.40
C LEU A 65 6.36 -27.38 7.59
N VAL A 66 5.31 -28.20 7.71
CA VAL A 66 4.06 -28.05 6.95
C VAL A 66 2.95 -27.59 7.90
N PRO A 67 2.51 -26.32 7.81
CA PRO A 67 1.34 -25.86 8.56
C PRO A 67 0.12 -26.72 8.19
N ASP A 68 -0.80 -26.93 9.14
CA ASP A 68 -2.06 -27.59 8.84
C ASP A 68 -2.79 -26.78 7.74
N VAL A 69 -3.23 -27.46 6.69
CA VAL A 69 -3.98 -26.84 5.59
C VAL A 69 -5.27 -26.21 6.12
N SER A 70 -5.80 -26.73 7.24
CA SER A 70 -6.95 -26.18 7.97
C SER A 70 -6.67 -24.81 8.60
N ASP A 71 -5.40 -24.50 8.88
CA ASP A 71 -4.98 -23.22 9.46
C ASP A 71 -4.74 -22.13 8.40
N LEU A 72 -4.73 -22.50 7.11
CA LEU A 72 -4.56 -21.55 6.02
C LEU A 72 -5.87 -20.82 5.73
N PRO A 73 -5.82 -19.50 5.47
CA PRO A 73 -7.02 -18.77 5.09
C PRO A 73 -7.57 -19.28 3.76
N LEU A 74 -8.90 -19.39 3.66
CA LEU A 74 -9.61 -19.88 2.46
C LEU A 74 -9.24 -19.12 1.17
N THR A 75 -8.87 -17.85 1.31
CA THR A 75 -8.36 -17.02 0.23
C THR A 75 -7.15 -16.24 0.72
N PRO A 76 -6.10 -16.09 -0.11
CA PRO A 76 -4.98 -15.24 0.24
C PRO A 76 -5.44 -13.80 0.45
N ARG A 77 -4.76 -13.08 1.35
CA ARG A 77 -5.04 -11.65 1.57
C ARG A 77 -4.83 -10.87 0.29
N SER A 78 -5.65 -9.84 0.08
CA SER A 78 -5.49 -8.94 -1.05
C SER A 78 -4.20 -8.10 -0.91
N ALA A 79 -3.70 -7.57 -2.03
CA ALA A 79 -2.53 -6.71 -2.03
C ALA A 79 -2.72 -5.43 -1.16
N VAL A 80 -3.95 -4.95 -1.00
CA VAL A 80 -4.25 -3.82 -0.13
C VAL A 80 -4.08 -4.24 1.34
N GLU A 81 -4.67 -5.36 1.73
CA GLU A 81 -4.63 -5.89 3.10
C GLU A 81 -3.22 -6.33 3.54
N SER A 82 -2.39 -6.81 2.61
CA SER A 82 -1.03 -7.23 2.92
C SER A 82 -0.06 -6.04 3.02
N ASN A 83 -0.20 -5.04 2.13
CA ASN A 83 0.81 -4.00 1.95
C ASN A 83 0.48 -2.71 2.71
N PHE A 84 -0.78 -2.50 3.09
CA PHE A 84 -1.23 -1.25 3.70
C PHE A 84 -1.88 -1.45 5.06
N VAL A 85 -1.64 -0.49 5.94
CA VAL A 85 -2.39 -0.34 7.19
C VAL A 85 -3.49 0.70 6.98
N ALA A 86 -4.73 0.32 7.26
CA ALA A 86 -5.89 1.18 7.08
C ALA A 86 -6.12 2.11 8.29
N TYR A 87 -6.12 3.40 8.02
CA TYR A 87 -6.54 4.44 8.95
C TYR A 87 -7.75 5.19 8.39
N PHE A 88 -8.53 5.81 9.26
CA PHE A 88 -9.73 6.55 8.89
C PHE A 88 -9.77 7.92 9.57
N ALA A 89 -10.25 8.90 8.82
CA ALA A 89 -10.58 10.24 9.28
C ALA A 89 -12.11 10.37 9.28
N PRO A 90 -12.78 10.02 10.40
CA PRO A 90 -14.24 10.17 10.49
C PRO A 90 -14.63 11.65 10.51
N ASP A 91 -15.75 11.99 9.87
CA ASP A 91 -16.36 13.32 9.89
C ASP A 91 -15.38 14.47 9.60
N PHE A 92 -14.46 14.27 8.66
CA PHE A 92 -13.34 15.18 8.46
C PHE A 92 -13.83 16.55 7.97
N MET A 93 -13.71 17.57 8.83
CA MET A 93 -14.24 18.94 8.68
C MET A 93 -15.76 19.08 8.68
N LYS A 94 -16.50 18.06 8.24
CA LYS A 94 -17.97 18.05 8.15
C LYS A 94 -18.52 16.67 8.53
N PRO A 95 -19.70 16.61 9.19
CA PRO A 95 -20.35 15.33 9.49
C PRO A 95 -20.62 14.50 8.23
N GLY A 96 -20.31 13.21 8.26
CA GLY A 96 -20.46 12.27 7.15
C GLY A 96 -19.35 12.31 6.10
N HIS A 97 -18.35 13.20 6.25
CA HIS A 97 -17.21 13.31 5.33
C HIS A 97 -16.07 12.38 5.72
N ASP A 98 -16.36 11.08 5.81
CA ASP A 98 -15.40 10.06 6.19
C ASP A 98 -14.39 9.74 5.06
N GLN A 99 -13.10 9.78 5.36
CA GLN A 99 -12.04 9.43 4.40
C GLN A 99 -11.14 8.34 4.95
N TYR A 100 -10.61 7.48 4.10
CA TYR A 100 -9.58 6.53 4.49
C TYR A 100 -8.19 7.04 4.11
N VAL A 101 -7.19 6.58 4.86
CA VAL A 101 -5.76 6.79 4.62
C VAL A 101 -5.07 5.44 4.74
N TYR A 102 -4.68 4.86 3.62
CA TYR A 102 -3.94 3.60 3.57
C TYR A 102 -2.45 3.88 3.60
N ARG A 103 -1.79 3.43 4.65
CA ARG A 103 -0.37 3.67 4.90
C ARG A 103 0.46 2.45 4.50
N HIS A 104 1.34 2.63 3.52
CA HIS A 104 2.35 1.63 3.16
C HIS A 104 3.57 1.71 4.09
N ALA A 105 4.31 0.61 4.23
CA ALA A 105 5.57 0.56 4.97
C ALA A 105 6.63 1.55 4.44
N ASN A 106 6.66 1.77 3.12
CA ASN A 106 7.54 2.76 2.46
C ASN A 106 7.20 4.22 2.77
N GLY A 107 6.18 4.49 3.57
CA GLY A 107 5.81 5.85 3.97
C GLY A 107 4.77 6.52 3.07
N LEU A 108 4.34 5.87 1.99
CA LEU A 108 3.28 6.36 1.12
C LEU A 108 1.92 6.28 1.81
N CYS A 109 1.10 7.29 1.60
CA CYS A 109 -0.29 7.33 2.01
C CYS A 109 -1.18 7.42 0.76
N VAL A 110 -2.10 6.47 0.62
CA VAL A 110 -3.18 6.51 -0.38
C VAL A 110 -4.43 7.03 0.31
N ILE A 111 -5.09 8.02 -0.28
CA ILE A 111 -6.28 8.67 0.27
C ILE A 111 -7.47 8.39 -0.64
N GLY A 112 -8.62 8.11 -0.02
CA GLY A 112 -9.89 8.02 -0.73
C GLY A 112 -11.09 8.16 0.20
N LEU A 113 -12.28 7.93 -0.35
CA LEU A 113 -13.54 8.02 0.40
C LEU A 113 -13.79 6.73 1.18
N ALA A 114 -14.11 6.86 2.47
CA ALA A 114 -14.49 5.71 3.26
C ALA A 114 -15.88 5.19 2.85
N PRO A 115 -16.17 3.88 3.03
CA PRO A 115 -17.44 3.29 2.57
C PRO A 115 -18.70 3.93 3.14
N THR A 116 -18.63 4.56 4.32
CA THR A 116 -19.77 5.22 4.97
C THR A 116 -19.91 6.71 4.61
N HIS A 117 -19.06 7.22 3.71
CA HIS A 117 -19.09 8.62 3.30
C HIS A 117 -20.44 9.00 2.69
N VAL A 118 -20.90 10.22 2.99
CA VAL A 118 -22.22 10.73 2.58
C VAL A 118 -22.47 10.67 1.07
N ALA A 119 -21.43 10.87 0.25
CA ALA A 119 -21.51 10.78 -1.21
C ALA A 119 -21.97 9.42 -1.76
N PHE A 120 -21.90 8.36 -0.95
CA PHE A 120 -22.38 7.02 -1.34
C PHE A 120 -23.81 6.73 -0.89
N LYS A 121 -24.42 7.61 -0.10
CA LYS A 121 -25.80 7.44 0.38
C LYS A 121 -26.83 7.90 -0.65
N ASP A 122 -26.43 8.73 -1.60
CA ASP A 122 -27.28 9.24 -2.66
C ASP A 122 -27.61 8.09 -3.64
N LYS A 123 -28.85 8.05 -4.15
CA LYS A 123 -29.37 6.91 -4.93
C LYS A 123 -28.55 6.56 -6.17
N ASP A 124 -27.99 7.58 -6.81
CA ASP A 124 -27.19 7.45 -8.03
C ASP A 124 -25.67 7.48 -7.74
N GLY A 125 -25.29 7.59 -6.47
CA GLY A 125 -23.91 7.69 -6.01
C GLY A 125 -23.16 8.88 -6.60
N VAL A 126 -21.85 8.70 -6.78
CA VAL A 126 -20.97 9.71 -7.38
C VAL A 126 -21.17 9.76 -8.89
N THR A 127 -21.47 10.95 -9.40
CA THR A 127 -21.74 11.20 -10.83
C THR A 127 -20.62 11.95 -11.54
N ALA A 128 -19.82 12.74 -10.83
CA ALA A 128 -18.65 13.41 -11.40
C ALA A 128 -17.57 13.70 -10.35
N VAL A 129 -16.33 13.82 -10.79
CA VAL A 129 -15.18 14.23 -9.96
C VAL A 129 -14.43 15.34 -10.66
N ASP A 130 -14.17 16.42 -9.95
CA ASP A 130 -13.44 17.59 -10.45
C ASP A 130 -12.19 17.84 -9.59
N PHE A 131 -11.01 17.78 -10.21
CA PHE A 131 -9.72 18.07 -9.57
C PHE A 131 -9.32 19.54 -9.64
N ASN A 132 -10.12 20.38 -10.28
CA ASN A 132 -9.93 21.82 -10.29
C ASN A 132 -10.48 22.45 -9.01
N VAL A 133 -9.68 22.36 -7.93
CA VAL A 133 -10.04 22.89 -6.62
C VAL A 133 -9.18 24.11 -6.26
N GLY A 134 -9.85 25.26 -6.08
CA GLY A 134 -9.22 26.53 -5.74
C GLY A 134 -8.73 27.28 -6.97
N LYS A 135 -7.41 27.56 -7.05
CA LYS A 135 -6.78 28.35 -8.13
C LYS A 135 -5.94 27.52 -9.10
N SER A 136 -5.91 26.20 -8.94
CA SER A 136 -5.00 25.33 -9.68
C SER A 136 -5.60 23.94 -9.83
N ASP A 137 -5.59 23.43 -11.05
CA ASP A 137 -5.96 22.05 -11.34
C ASP A 137 -4.90 21.08 -10.81
N ARG A 138 -5.32 20.09 -10.04
CA ARG A 138 -4.44 19.07 -9.46
C ARG A 138 -4.14 17.95 -10.44
N SER A 139 -4.97 17.75 -11.46
CA SER A 139 -4.77 16.71 -12.48
C SER A 139 -3.49 16.92 -13.30
N GLY A 140 -3.11 18.19 -13.51
CA GLY A 140 -1.88 18.56 -14.22
C GLY A 140 -0.60 18.39 -13.41
N ILE A 141 -0.67 18.07 -12.10
CA ILE A 141 0.51 17.96 -11.25
C ILE A 141 1.14 16.58 -11.44
N LYS A 142 2.16 16.52 -12.30
CA LYS A 142 2.97 15.32 -12.50
C LYS A 142 4.32 15.46 -11.82
N VAL A 143 4.54 14.66 -10.76
CA VAL A 143 5.83 14.59 -10.08
C VAL A 143 6.78 13.72 -10.89
N THR A 144 7.95 14.25 -11.25
CA THR A 144 8.93 13.54 -12.08
C THR A 144 10.33 13.53 -11.49
N GLY A 145 11.07 12.45 -11.77
CA GLY A 145 12.48 12.25 -11.42
C GLY A 145 12.74 11.95 -9.94
N LYS A 146 13.96 11.46 -9.66
CA LYS A 146 14.43 11.08 -8.31
C LYS A 146 14.28 12.20 -7.26
N ARG A 147 14.35 13.46 -7.70
CA ARG A 147 14.23 14.66 -6.84
C ARG A 147 12.79 15.15 -6.68
N LYS A 148 11.78 14.41 -7.17
CA LYS A 148 10.35 14.78 -7.11
C LYS A 148 10.11 16.22 -7.55
N LYS A 149 10.67 16.57 -8.72
CA LYS A 149 10.49 17.92 -9.27
C LYS A 149 8.99 18.17 -9.48
N ASN A 150 8.55 19.38 -9.15
CA ASN A 150 7.14 19.82 -9.17
C ASN A 150 6.22 19.23 -8.10
N ALA A 151 6.75 18.46 -7.13
CA ALA A 151 5.92 17.97 -6.02
C ALA A 151 5.42 19.13 -5.16
N GLN A 152 4.12 19.34 -5.16
CA GLN A 152 3.48 20.35 -4.33
C GLN A 152 3.29 19.83 -2.90
N HIS A 153 3.63 20.65 -1.91
CA HIS A 153 3.43 20.30 -0.52
C HIS A 153 2.02 20.73 -0.08
N PHE A 154 1.25 19.78 0.43
CA PHE A 154 -0.11 19.98 0.91
C PHE A 154 -0.16 19.88 2.43
N GLU A 155 -0.96 20.75 3.03
CA GLU A 155 -1.40 20.65 4.42
C GLU A 155 -2.58 19.66 4.52
N SER A 156 -2.83 19.14 5.73
CA SER A 156 -3.88 18.14 5.97
C SER A 156 -5.29 18.59 5.52
N ASN A 157 -5.59 19.88 5.58
CA ASN A 157 -6.89 20.44 5.20
C ASN A 157 -6.96 20.88 3.72
N THR A 158 -5.89 20.71 2.94
CA THR A 158 -5.85 21.09 1.52
C THR A 158 -6.91 20.31 0.74
N ALA A 159 -7.70 21.00 -0.09
CA ALA A 159 -8.67 20.37 -0.98
C ALA A 159 -7.94 19.63 -2.11
N LEU A 160 -8.33 18.37 -2.35
CA LEU A 160 -7.79 17.50 -3.41
C LEU A 160 -8.68 17.53 -4.65
N CYS A 161 -9.97 17.29 -4.45
CA CYS A 161 -10.97 17.26 -5.51
C CYS A 161 -12.36 17.58 -4.93
N LYS A 162 -13.28 17.87 -5.84
CA LYS A 162 -14.71 18.02 -5.58
C LYS A 162 -15.42 16.79 -6.18
N VAL A 163 -16.07 16.02 -5.32
CA VAL A 163 -16.89 14.88 -5.69
C VAL A 163 -18.33 15.36 -5.79
N CYS A 164 -18.95 15.16 -6.95
CA CYS A 164 -20.31 15.57 -7.24
C CYS A 164 -21.22 14.35 -7.28
N THR A 165 -22.40 14.53 -6.69
CA THR A 165 -23.56 13.63 -6.76
C THR A 165 -24.67 14.40 -7.47
N ASN A 166 -25.83 13.79 -7.65
CA ASN A 166 -26.96 14.48 -8.30
C ASN A 166 -27.47 15.69 -7.49
N ASP A 167 -27.47 15.58 -6.17
CA ASP A 167 -28.07 16.60 -5.31
C ASP A 167 -27.04 17.51 -4.63
N ALA A 168 -25.80 17.04 -4.47
CA ALA A 168 -24.80 17.71 -3.65
C ALA A 168 -23.37 17.57 -4.19
N SER A 169 -22.46 18.35 -3.61
CA SER A 169 -21.04 18.22 -3.88
C SER A 169 -20.20 18.31 -2.61
N TYR A 170 -19.15 17.52 -2.56
CA TYR A 170 -18.33 17.26 -1.38
C TYR A 170 -16.87 17.53 -1.71
N ILE A 171 -16.19 18.27 -0.84
CA ILE A 171 -14.76 18.56 -0.99
C ILE A 171 -13.98 17.48 -0.24
N VAL A 172 -13.18 16.73 -0.98
CA VAL A 172 -12.24 15.75 -0.45
C VAL A 172 -10.94 16.46 -0.11
N ARG A 173 -10.32 16.08 1.02
CA ARG A 173 -9.15 16.76 1.56
C ARG A 173 -8.01 15.78 1.81
N CYS A 174 -6.81 16.33 1.95
CA CYS A 174 -5.58 15.55 2.03
C CYS A 174 -5.50 14.65 3.28
N CYS A 175 -6.13 15.02 4.40
CA CYS A 175 -6.08 14.32 5.71
C CYS A 175 -4.68 14.27 6.36
N VAL A 176 -3.63 14.13 5.56
CA VAL A 176 -2.23 14.07 5.96
C VAL A 176 -1.45 15.21 5.32
N LYS A 177 -0.50 15.78 6.06
CA LYS A 177 0.44 16.77 5.52
C LYS A 177 1.55 16.05 4.76
N GLY A 178 1.81 16.44 3.52
CA GLY A 178 2.84 15.79 2.71
C GLY A 178 2.92 16.30 1.27
N SER A 179 3.83 15.71 0.51
CA SER A 179 3.98 16.02 -0.92
C SER A 179 2.99 15.21 -1.75
N LEU A 180 2.19 15.88 -2.58
CA LEU A 180 1.34 15.24 -3.58
C LEU A 180 2.23 14.59 -4.65
N LEU A 181 2.03 13.29 -4.89
CA LEU A 181 2.74 12.56 -5.94
C LEU A 181 1.86 12.32 -7.15
N GLU A 182 0.61 11.94 -6.92
CA GLU A 182 -0.32 11.50 -7.94
C GLU A 182 -1.76 11.78 -7.51
N VAL A 183 -2.60 12.12 -8.49
CA VAL A 183 -4.07 12.12 -8.37
C VAL A 183 -4.63 11.16 -9.42
N ASN A 184 -5.76 10.52 -9.10
CA ASN A 184 -6.39 9.58 -10.02
C ASN A 184 -7.24 10.32 -11.07
N ASP A 185 -6.60 10.78 -12.13
CA ASP A 185 -7.23 11.50 -13.25
C ASP A 185 -8.30 10.66 -13.98
N ARG A 186 -8.26 9.32 -13.85
CA ARG A 186 -9.28 8.41 -14.39
C ARG A 186 -10.67 8.74 -13.84
N LEU A 187 -10.77 9.26 -12.61
CA LEU A 187 -12.04 9.62 -11.98
C LEU A 187 -12.78 10.74 -12.73
N ILE A 188 -12.08 11.56 -13.52
CA ILE A 188 -12.70 12.58 -14.38
C ILE A 188 -13.53 11.91 -15.49
N LYS A 189 -13.02 10.81 -16.05
CA LYS A 189 -13.67 10.07 -17.15
C LYS A 189 -14.59 8.96 -16.64
N GLN A 190 -14.28 8.39 -15.48
CA GLN A 190 -14.93 7.21 -14.91
C GLN A 190 -15.20 7.42 -13.41
N PRO A 191 -16.14 8.32 -13.05
CA PRO A 191 -16.49 8.58 -11.65
C PRO A 191 -17.08 7.35 -10.95
N GLY A 192 -17.67 6.42 -11.71
CA GLY A 192 -18.23 5.16 -11.18
C GLY A 192 -17.23 4.25 -10.45
N LEU A 193 -15.92 4.45 -10.64
CA LEU A 193 -14.88 3.75 -9.86
C LEU A 193 -15.00 4.02 -8.35
N LEU A 194 -15.46 5.21 -7.97
CA LEU A 194 -15.73 5.53 -6.56
C LEU A 194 -16.94 4.77 -6.02
N ASN A 195 -17.90 4.39 -6.85
CA ASN A 195 -19.09 3.66 -6.39
C ASN A 195 -18.82 2.17 -6.23
N SER A 196 -18.01 1.57 -7.11
CA SER A 196 -17.75 0.12 -7.11
C SER A 196 -16.45 -0.30 -6.43
N LEU A 197 -15.40 0.51 -6.51
CA LEU A 197 -14.03 0.14 -6.14
C LEU A 197 -13.33 1.27 -5.36
N ALA A 198 -14.05 1.96 -4.46
CA ALA A 198 -13.56 3.12 -3.70
C ALA A 198 -12.26 2.87 -2.95
N ASP A 199 -12.10 1.67 -2.40
CA ASP A 199 -10.96 1.19 -1.60
C ASP A 199 -9.80 0.67 -2.46
N ARG A 200 -9.97 0.53 -3.78
CA ARG A 200 -8.98 -0.03 -4.69
C ARG A 200 -8.65 0.95 -5.82
N GLU A 201 -9.30 0.79 -6.97
CA GLU A 201 -9.05 1.61 -8.16
C GLU A 201 -9.63 3.03 -8.05
N GLY A 202 -10.58 3.24 -7.15
CA GLY A 202 -11.22 4.51 -6.86
C GLY A 202 -10.45 5.39 -5.87
N TYR A 203 -9.16 5.16 -5.63
CA TYR A 203 -8.36 6.06 -4.81
C TYR A 203 -8.32 7.47 -5.40
N ILE A 204 -8.12 8.49 -4.57
CA ILE A 204 -8.18 9.89 -4.99
C ILE A 204 -6.79 10.47 -5.21
N ALA A 205 -5.89 10.27 -4.25
CA ALA A 205 -4.54 10.81 -4.31
C ALA A 205 -3.53 9.94 -3.56
N ILE A 206 -2.26 10.04 -3.98
CA ILE A 206 -1.10 9.46 -3.31
C ILE A 206 -0.23 10.59 -2.76
N ILE A 207 -0.01 10.56 -1.45
CA ILE A 207 0.76 11.56 -0.71
C ILE A 207 1.95 10.91 -0.04
N MET A 208 3.09 11.60 -0.05
CA MET A 208 4.23 11.22 0.78
C MET A 208 4.42 12.21 1.93
N PRO A 209 3.95 11.87 3.15
CA PRO A 209 4.26 12.65 4.36
C PRO A 209 5.72 12.49 4.76
N LYS A 210 6.27 13.50 5.45
CA LYS A 210 7.52 13.35 6.18
C LYS A 210 7.28 12.50 7.44
N PRO A 211 8.29 11.77 7.96
CA PRO A 211 8.12 10.97 9.17
C PRO A 211 7.56 11.76 10.37
N ALA A 212 8.03 12.98 10.59
CA ALA A 212 7.55 13.85 11.67
C ALA A 212 6.09 14.33 11.46
N ASP A 213 5.71 14.64 10.22
CA ASP A 213 4.35 15.08 9.90
C ASP A 213 3.34 13.93 9.99
N TRP A 214 3.77 12.71 9.63
CA TRP A 214 2.94 11.52 9.78
C TRP A 214 2.54 11.26 11.24
N LEU A 215 3.46 11.41 12.20
CA LEU A 215 3.15 11.18 13.61
C LEU A 215 2.03 12.12 14.10
N LYS A 216 2.04 13.37 13.62
CA LYS A 216 0.99 14.35 13.94
C LYS A 216 -0.34 13.98 13.29
N SER A 217 -0.33 13.62 12.01
CA SER A 217 -1.56 13.20 11.32
C SER A 217 -2.13 11.90 11.88
N LYS A 218 -1.28 10.93 12.24
CA LYS A 218 -1.71 9.65 12.81
C LYS A 218 -2.48 9.84 14.12
N ALA A 219 -2.14 10.85 14.93
CA ALA A 219 -2.85 11.14 16.17
C ALA A 219 -4.32 11.57 15.97
N SER A 220 -4.68 12.08 14.78
CA SER A 220 -6.06 12.43 14.43
C SER A 220 -6.80 11.34 13.66
N LEU A 221 -6.16 10.20 13.39
CA LEU A 221 -6.73 9.10 12.62
C LEU A 221 -7.01 7.90 13.52
N ILE A 222 -8.05 7.15 13.20
CA ILE A 222 -8.42 5.93 13.91
C ILE A 222 -8.17 4.69 13.07
N GLY A 223 -7.93 3.55 13.73
CA GLY A 223 -7.72 2.27 13.06
C GLY A 223 -9.03 1.67 12.51
N PHE A 224 -8.90 0.66 11.65
CA PHE A 224 -10.06 -0.02 11.03
C PHE A 224 -11.07 -0.57 12.06
N GLU A 225 -10.59 -1.25 13.11
CA GLU A 225 -11.48 -1.82 14.13
C GLU A 225 -12.25 -0.77 14.92
N GLU A 226 -11.59 0.34 15.25
CA GLU A 226 -12.21 1.47 15.95
C GLU A 226 -13.22 2.19 15.06
N TYR A 227 -12.88 2.38 13.78
CA TYR A 227 -13.78 2.95 12.78
C TYR A 227 -15.03 2.10 12.60
N LYS A 228 -14.88 0.77 12.52
CA LYS A 228 -16.00 -0.16 12.39
C LYS A 228 -16.93 -0.07 13.60
N LYS A 229 -16.38 -0.03 14.83
CA LYS A 229 -17.17 0.15 16.05
C LYS A 229 -17.92 1.48 16.06
N LEU A 230 -17.24 2.57 15.67
CA LEU A 230 -17.84 3.91 15.59
C LEU A 230 -19.04 3.94 14.63
N LYS A 231 -18.95 3.26 13.48
CA LYS A 231 -20.01 3.26 12.46
C LYS A 231 -21.07 2.18 12.67
N GLN A 232 -20.82 1.13 13.45
CA GLN A 232 -21.83 0.14 13.85
C GLN A 232 -22.69 0.62 15.02
N ALA A 233 -22.20 1.59 15.81
CA ALA A 233 -22.93 2.17 16.93
C ALA A 233 -23.91 3.29 16.54
N CYS A 234 -23.97 3.67 15.26
CA CYS A 234 -24.85 4.70 14.70
C CYS A 234 -25.77 4.07 13.64
#